data_AF-A0A954BP46-F1
#
_entry.id   AF-A0A954BP46-F1
#
_cell.length_a   1.000
_cell.length_b   1.000
_cell.length_c   1.000
_cell.angle_alpha   90.00
_cell.angle_beta   90.00
_cell.angle_gamma   90.00
#
_symmetry.space_group_name_H-M   'P 1'
#
loop_
_entity.id
_entity.type
_entity.pdbx_description
1 polymer ?
#
loop_
_entity_poly.entity_id
_entity_poly.type
_entity_poly.pdbx_seq_one_letter_code
_entity_poly.pdbx_strand_id
1 'polypeptide(L)'
;MSMLLDTGSGGVYSSIGVPSFSALRFVRYRPSRRDFVGEFDALLRNWRYKARSMSSSDQIINLPEFARIVEMGKKVVPLIINELRSRPDHLVAAMVLITGESPITDRERGDMYKMADAWIDWYERNR
;
A
#
# COMPACT_ATOMS: atom_id res chain seq x y z
N MET A 1 27.94 43.33 9.73
CA MET A 1 28.06 42.00 10.36
C MET A 1 27.01 41.11 9.72
N SER A 2 27.36 39.89 9.31
CA SER A 2 26.41 38.94 8.69
C SER A 2 25.92 37.90 9.71
N MET A 3 25.03 37.00 9.26
CA MET A 3 24.40 35.90 10.02
C MET A 3 23.29 36.32 11.00
N LEU A 4 22.19 35.58 11.14
CA LEU A 4 21.66 34.51 10.28
C LEU A 4 20.13 34.46 10.39
N LEU A 5 19.46 33.79 9.46
CA LEU A 5 18.03 33.49 9.55
C LEU A 5 17.83 32.33 10.53
N ASP A 6 16.86 32.46 11.43
CA ASP A 6 16.14 31.32 12.01
C ASP A 6 14.63 31.49 11.72
N THR A 7 13.93 30.38 11.46
CA THR A 7 12.65 30.41 10.75
C THR A 7 11.54 29.64 11.45
N GLY A 8 10.33 30.22 11.40
CA GLY A 8 9.09 29.45 11.49
C GLY A 8 8.48 29.29 12.89
N SER A 9 7.77 30.32 13.35
CA SER A 9 6.60 30.08 14.21
C SER A 9 5.51 29.35 13.41
N GLY A 10 4.76 28.44 14.04
CA GLY A 10 3.52 27.89 13.49
C GLY A 10 3.36 26.38 13.66
N GLY A 11 2.66 25.97 14.72
CA GLY A 11 2.25 24.57 14.89
C GLY A 11 1.01 24.24 14.05
N VAL A 12 1.06 23.15 13.27
CA VAL A 12 -0.09 22.60 12.53
C VAL A 12 -0.29 21.09 12.78
N TYR A 13 -0.01 20.64 14.02
CA TYR A 13 -0.36 19.30 14.49
C TYR A 13 -1.84 19.23 14.90
N SER A 14 -2.75 19.47 13.95
CA SER A 14 -4.19 19.22 14.08
C SER A 14 -4.86 19.16 12.71
N SER A 15 -5.84 18.27 12.56
CA SER A 15 -6.79 18.22 11.44
C SER A 15 -6.21 17.97 10.03
N ILE A 16 -5.56 16.82 9.83
CA ILE A 16 -5.61 16.11 8.54
C ILE A 16 -6.31 14.78 8.78
N GLY A 17 -7.53 14.64 8.27
CA GLY A 17 -8.32 13.42 8.44
C GLY A 17 -7.70 12.25 7.68
N VAL A 18 -7.27 11.21 8.40
CA VAL A 18 -7.01 9.90 7.79
C VAL A 18 -8.34 9.32 7.30
N PRO A 19 -8.50 8.99 6.00
CA PRO A 19 -9.63 8.19 5.55
C PRO A 19 -9.46 6.78 6.13
N SER A 20 -10.15 6.53 7.24
CA SER A 20 -10.36 5.19 7.80
C SER A 20 -11.12 4.32 6.80
N PHE A 21 -11.20 3.00 7.04
CA PHE A 21 -11.98 2.02 6.28
C PHE A 21 -13.41 2.53 5.96
N SER A 22 -13.58 3.09 4.76
CA SER A 22 -14.79 3.81 4.34
C SER A 22 -15.24 3.34 2.95
N ALA A 23 -16.33 2.59 2.80
CA ALA A 23 -17.19 2.03 3.84
C ALA A 23 -17.80 0.70 3.39
N LEU A 24 -17.08 -0.41 3.57
CA LEU A 24 -17.64 -1.74 3.35
C LEU A 24 -18.42 -2.20 4.59
N ARG A 25 -19.71 -2.52 4.40
CA ARG A 25 -20.64 -3.02 5.42
C ARG A 25 -20.30 -4.47 5.86
N PHE A 26 -19.13 -4.67 6.47
CA PHE A 26 -18.80 -5.96 7.06
C PHE A 26 -19.37 -6.10 8.47
N VAL A 27 -20.19 -7.15 8.66
CA VAL A 27 -20.81 -7.49 9.92
C VAL A 27 -19.74 -7.88 10.94
N ARG A 28 -19.49 -7.00 11.92
CA ARG A 28 -18.75 -7.27 13.18
C ARG A 28 -17.48 -8.11 12.99
N TYR A 29 -16.53 -7.59 12.23
CA TYR A 29 -15.14 -8.07 12.24
C TYR A 29 -14.64 -8.18 13.70
N ARG A 30 -14.28 -9.40 14.12
CA ARG A 30 -13.84 -9.72 15.49
C ARG A 30 -12.47 -10.40 15.43
N PRO A 31 -11.36 -9.65 15.53
CA PRO A 31 -10.02 -10.19 15.40
C PRO A 31 -9.65 -11.10 16.57
N SER A 32 -8.65 -11.97 16.36
CA SER A 32 -8.05 -12.80 17.42
C SER A 32 -6.53 -12.94 17.20
N ARG A 33 -5.90 -14.04 17.63
CA ARG A 33 -4.43 -14.13 17.77
C ARG A 33 -3.53 -14.49 16.56
N ARG A 34 -3.89 -14.90 15.33
CA ARG A 34 -5.17 -15.07 14.61
C ARG A 34 -5.93 -13.77 14.21
N ASP A 35 -5.20 -12.74 13.79
CA ASP A 35 -5.69 -11.64 12.94
C ASP A 35 -4.58 -11.11 12.03
N PHE A 36 -4.63 -11.51 10.76
CA PHE A 36 -3.67 -11.06 9.74
C PHE A 36 -4.12 -9.76 9.05
N VAL A 37 -5.37 -9.33 9.23
CA VAL A 37 -5.89 -8.11 8.59
C VAL A 37 -5.35 -6.89 9.33
N GLY A 38 -5.35 -6.90 10.67
CA GLY A 38 -4.70 -5.87 11.49
C GLY A 38 -3.17 -5.83 11.32
N GLU A 39 -2.51 -6.98 11.13
CA GLU A 39 -1.08 -7.05 10.80
C GLU A 39 -0.80 -6.36 9.45
N PHE A 40 -1.55 -6.72 8.40
CA PHE A 40 -1.42 -6.14 7.06
C PHE A 40 -1.66 -4.63 7.06
N ASP A 41 -2.74 -4.17 7.69
CA ASP A 41 -3.13 -2.77 7.82
C ASP A 41 -2.07 -1.92 8.56
N ALA A 42 -1.48 -2.45 9.63
CA ALA A 42 -0.39 -1.78 10.35
C ALA A 42 0.89 -1.65 9.49
N LEU A 43 1.28 -2.72 8.80
CA LEU A 43 2.43 -2.71 7.89
C LEU A 43 2.22 -1.75 6.72
N LEU A 44 1.04 -1.80 6.11
CA LEU A 44 0.67 -0.98 4.94
C LEU A 44 0.72 0.51 5.24
N ARG A 45 0.19 0.95 6.39
CA ARG A 45 0.27 2.36 6.81
C ARG A 45 1.72 2.81 7.00
N ASN A 46 2.52 2.02 7.71
CA ASN A 46 3.91 2.33 8.01
C ASN A 46 4.78 2.35 6.73
N TRP A 47 4.57 1.39 5.83
CA TRP A 47 5.17 1.38 4.49
C TRP A 47 4.82 2.64 3.70
N ARG A 48 3.52 2.97 3.53
CA ARG A 48 3.07 4.17 2.79
C ARG A 48 3.59 5.47 3.42
N TYR A 49 3.72 5.52 4.76
CA TYR A 49 4.29 6.66 5.47
C TYR A 49 5.77 6.88 5.10
N LYS A 50 6.60 5.83 5.16
CA LYS A 50 8.02 5.90 4.77
C LYS A 50 8.22 6.15 3.28
N ALA A 51 7.41 5.51 2.43
CA ALA A 51 7.47 5.67 0.99
C ALA A 51 7.14 7.10 0.52
N ARG A 52 6.38 7.88 1.31
CA ARG A 52 6.00 9.27 0.96
C ARG A 52 7.20 10.21 0.77
N SER A 53 8.34 9.93 1.41
CA SER A 53 9.58 10.71 1.27
C SER A 53 10.59 10.09 0.29
N MET A 54 10.19 9.08 -0.49
CA MET A 54 11.05 8.37 -1.45
C MET A 54 10.59 8.61 -2.88
N SER A 55 11.55 8.75 -3.80
CA SER A 55 11.31 8.94 -5.25
C SER A 55 11.73 7.74 -6.09
N SER A 56 12.43 6.76 -5.52
CA SER A 56 12.82 5.51 -6.18
C SER A 56 11.84 4.39 -5.82
N SER A 57 11.27 3.76 -6.85
CA SER A 57 10.48 2.52 -6.72
C SER A 57 11.26 1.43 -5.97
N ASP A 58 12.56 1.31 -6.25
CA ASP A 58 13.44 0.30 -5.64
C ASP A 58 13.60 0.55 -4.14
N GLN A 59 13.78 1.80 -3.72
CA GLN A 59 13.81 2.14 -2.29
C GLN A 59 12.48 1.82 -1.60
N ILE A 60 11.35 2.07 -2.28
CA ILE A 60 10.00 1.83 -1.76
C ILE A 60 9.73 0.33 -1.56
N ILE A 61 10.13 -0.55 -2.49
CA ILE A 61 9.90 -2.01 -2.36
C ILE A 61 10.92 -2.71 -1.44
N ASN A 62 12.11 -2.13 -1.22
CA ASN A 62 13.10 -2.65 -0.28
C ASN A 62 12.83 -2.27 1.19
N LEU A 63 11.70 -1.62 1.49
CA LEU A 63 11.28 -1.36 2.87
C LEU A 63 10.91 -2.66 3.61
N PRO A 64 11.29 -2.83 4.89
CA PRO A 64 11.04 -4.07 5.63
C PRO A 64 9.55 -4.35 5.84
N GLU A 65 8.71 -3.31 5.89
CA GLU A 65 7.25 -3.45 5.91
C GLU A 65 6.70 -4.10 4.62
N PHE A 66 7.30 -3.79 3.47
CA PHE A 66 6.90 -4.36 2.18
C PHE A 66 7.31 -5.82 2.07
N ALA A 67 8.55 -6.15 2.45
CA ALA A 67 9.02 -7.53 2.55
C ALA A 67 8.10 -8.36 3.48
N ARG A 68 7.69 -7.80 4.62
CA ARG A 68 6.75 -8.47 5.53
C ARG A 68 5.36 -8.67 4.92
N ILE A 69 4.83 -7.72 4.15
CA ILE A 69 3.57 -7.90 3.40
C ILE A 69 3.70 -9.05 2.39
N VAL A 70 4.87 -9.22 1.75
CA VAL A 70 5.14 -10.36 0.86
C VAL A 70 5.22 -11.69 1.63
N GLU A 71 5.90 -11.73 2.77
CA GLU A 71 5.94 -12.92 3.67
C GLU A 71 4.55 -13.38 4.14
N MET A 72 3.57 -12.48 4.21
CA MET A 72 2.19 -12.84 4.56
C MET A 72 1.53 -13.73 3.50
N GLY A 73 2.00 -13.69 2.25
CA GLY A 73 1.63 -14.62 1.19
C GLY A 73 0.16 -14.51 0.74
N LYS A 74 -0.35 -15.57 0.09
CA LYS A 74 -1.64 -15.54 -0.63
C LYS A 74 -2.85 -15.12 0.22
N LYS A 75 -2.78 -15.20 1.56
CA LYS A 75 -3.85 -14.76 2.49
C LYS A 75 -4.15 -13.25 2.41
N VAL A 76 -3.18 -12.41 2.02
CA VAL A 76 -3.38 -10.94 1.91
C VAL A 76 -3.73 -10.45 0.50
N VAL A 77 -3.72 -11.32 -0.52
CA VAL A 77 -4.05 -10.94 -1.90
C VAL A 77 -5.42 -10.23 -2.03
N PRO A 78 -6.52 -10.68 -1.38
CA PRO A 78 -7.80 -9.97 -1.43
C PRO A 78 -7.74 -8.56 -0.79
N LEU A 79 -6.86 -8.37 0.20
CA LEU A 79 -6.64 -7.06 0.82
C LEU A 79 -5.86 -6.13 -0.12
N ILE A 80 -4.79 -6.65 -0.73
CA ILE A 80 -3.97 -5.91 -1.71
C ILE A 80 -4.81 -5.48 -2.91
N ILE A 81 -5.70 -6.34 -3.42
CA ILE A 81 -6.61 -5.98 -4.53
C ILE A 81 -7.62 -4.91 -4.10
N ASN A 82 -8.19 -4.99 -2.89
CA ASN A 82 -9.06 -3.93 -2.36
C ASN A 82 -8.31 -2.59 -2.23
N GLU A 83 -7.06 -2.62 -1.79
CA GLU A 83 -6.21 -1.43 -1.72
C GLU A 83 -5.96 -0.84 -3.12
N LEU A 84 -5.53 -1.65 -4.08
CA LEU A 84 -5.27 -1.22 -5.47
C LEU A 84 -6.51 -0.62 -6.14
N ARG A 85 -7.71 -1.17 -5.90
CA ARG A 85 -8.99 -0.61 -6.36
C ARG A 85 -9.26 0.81 -5.85
N SER A 86 -8.76 1.15 -4.66
CA SER A 86 -8.98 2.45 -4.02
C SER A 86 -7.82 3.43 -4.22
N ARG A 87 -6.60 2.91 -4.41
CA ARG A 87 -5.36 3.65 -4.56
C ARG A 87 -4.30 2.80 -5.26
N PRO A 88 -4.16 2.90 -6.59
CA PRO A 88 -3.04 2.33 -7.32
C PRO A 88 -1.69 2.83 -6.78
N ASP A 89 -0.87 1.92 -6.26
CA ASP A 89 0.50 2.20 -5.83
C ASP A 89 1.39 0.94 -5.93
N HIS A 90 2.65 1.04 -5.50
CA HIS A 90 3.68 0.00 -5.66
C HIS A 90 3.36 -1.37 -5.02
N LEU A 91 2.23 -1.53 -4.32
CA LEU A 91 1.65 -2.84 -4.01
C LEU A 91 1.48 -3.77 -5.22
N VAL A 92 1.39 -3.23 -6.45
CA VAL A 92 1.42 -4.03 -7.69
C VAL A 92 2.65 -4.93 -7.81
N ALA A 93 3.77 -4.60 -7.16
CA ALA A 93 4.95 -5.46 -7.10
C ALA A 93 4.83 -6.57 -6.03
N ALA A 94 4.08 -6.33 -4.95
CA ALA A 94 3.82 -7.35 -3.92
C ALA A 94 2.94 -8.48 -4.50
N MET A 95 2.01 -8.14 -5.40
CA MET A 95 1.22 -9.12 -6.15
C MET A 95 2.11 -10.09 -6.96
N VAL A 96 3.11 -9.60 -7.70
CA VAL A 96 4.07 -10.45 -8.44
C VAL A 96 4.75 -11.42 -7.48
N LEU A 97 5.30 -10.91 -6.38
CA LEU A 97 6.11 -11.68 -5.43
C LEU A 97 5.29 -12.71 -4.62
N ILE A 98 4.00 -12.45 -4.37
CA ILE A 98 3.10 -13.35 -3.64
C ILE A 98 2.46 -14.42 -4.53
N THR A 99 2.19 -14.09 -5.80
CA THR A 99 1.46 -14.99 -6.71
C THR A 99 2.37 -15.81 -7.62
N GLY A 100 3.50 -15.23 -8.05
CA GLY A 100 4.34 -15.73 -9.15
C GLY A 100 3.90 -15.26 -10.55
N GLU A 101 2.85 -14.43 -10.63
CA GLU A 101 2.15 -14.10 -11.88
C GLU A 101 2.57 -12.73 -12.44
N SER A 102 2.33 -12.50 -13.73
CA SER A 102 2.62 -11.24 -14.41
C SER A 102 1.54 -10.89 -15.45
N PRO A 103 0.34 -10.46 -15.03
CA PRO A 103 -0.71 -10.00 -15.95
C PRO A 103 -0.38 -8.66 -16.64
N ILE A 104 0.60 -7.91 -16.11
CA ILE A 104 1.04 -6.60 -16.64
C ILE A 104 1.90 -6.80 -17.90
N THR A 105 1.44 -6.24 -19.03
CA THR A 105 2.16 -6.22 -20.30
C THR A 105 3.16 -5.07 -20.40
N ASP A 106 4.08 -5.12 -21.36
CA ASP A 106 5.05 -4.05 -21.62
C ASP A 106 4.44 -2.67 -21.92
N ARG A 107 3.18 -2.63 -22.38
CA ARG A 107 2.46 -1.38 -22.67
C ARG A 107 1.85 -0.72 -21.44
N GLU A 108 1.82 -1.43 -20.32
CA GLU A 108 1.21 -1.00 -19.06
C GLU A 108 2.27 -0.66 -18.01
N ARG A 109 3.51 -1.19 -18.15
CA ARG A 109 4.64 -0.85 -17.28
C ARG A 109 4.84 0.67 -17.22
N GLY A 110 4.87 1.22 -16.00
CA GLY A 110 5.03 2.65 -15.73
C GLY A 110 3.72 3.43 -15.61
N ASP A 111 2.59 2.88 -16.08
CA ASP A 111 1.26 3.44 -15.80
C ASP A 111 0.64 2.72 -14.60
N MET A 112 0.76 3.33 -13.42
CA MET A 112 0.33 2.73 -12.16
C MET A 112 -1.17 2.36 -12.16
N TYR A 113 -2.02 3.09 -12.88
CA TYR A 113 -3.44 2.78 -12.98
C TYR A 113 -3.65 1.50 -13.78
N LYS A 114 -3.09 1.42 -15.00
CA LYS A 114 -3.17 0.20 -15.82
C LYS A 114 -2.52 -1.01 -15.13
N MET A 115 -1.43 -0.81 -14.40
CA MET A 115 -0.78 -1.87 -13.62
C MET A 115 -1.67 -2.38 -12.49
N ALA A 116 -2.48 -1.53 -11.86
CA ALA A 116 -3.47 -1.94 -10.87
C ALA A 116 -4.67 -2.63 -11.52
N ASP A 117 -5.21 -2.07 -12.60
CA ASP A 117 -6.35 -2.64 -13.34
C ASP A 117 -6.04 -4.05 -13.88
N ALA A 118 -4.86 -4.27 -14.45
CA ALA A 118 -4.42 -5.60 -14.91
C ALA A 118 -4.38 -6.64 -13.78
N TRP A 119 -4.00 -6.24 -12.56
CA TRP A 119 -4.03 -7.10 -11.36
C TRP A 119 -5.45 -7.35 -10.84
N ILE A 120 -6.31 -6.33 -10.88
CA ILE A 120 -7.72 -6.40 -10.51
C ILE A 120 -8.47 -7.37 -11.43
N ASP A 121 -8.30 -7.22 -12.74
CA ASP A 121 -8.91 -8.09 -13.74
C ASP A 121 -8.36 -9.52 -13.66
N TRP A 122 -7.07 -9.69 -13.36
CA TRP A 122 -6.49 -11.02 -13.12
C TRP A 122 -7.11 -11.68 -11.88
N TYR A 123 -7.34 -10.92 -10.81
CA TYR A 123 -7.92 -11.45 -9.57
C TYR A 123 -9.37 -11.90 -9.75
N GLU A 124 -10.25 -11.08 -10.36
CA GLU A 124 -11.66 -11.47 -10.56
C GLU A 124 -11.83 -12.60 -11.58
N ARG A 125 -10.83 -12.87 -12.44
CA ARG A 125 -10.79 -14.06 -13.32
C ARG A 125 -10.37 -15.34 -12.61
N ASN A 126 -9.68 -15.25 -11.48
CA ASN A 126 -8.99 -16.38 -10.82
C ASN A 126 -9.46 -16.62 -9.37
N ARG A 127 -10.73 -16.27 -9.07
CA ARG A 127 -11.31 -16.25 -7.71
C ARG A 127 -12.25 -17.42 -7.41
#